data_AF-A0A0H3GSA1-F1
#
_entry.id   AF-A0A0H3GSA1-F1
#
_cell.length_a   1.000
_cell.length_b   1.000
_cell.length_c   1.000
_cell.angle_alpha   90.00
_cell.angle_beta   90.00
_cell.angle_gamma   90.00
#
_symmetry.space_group_name_H-M   'P 1'
#
loop_
_entity.id
_entity.type
_entity.pdbx_description
1 polymer ?
#
loop_
_entity_poly.entity_id
_entity_poly.type
_entity_poly.pdbx_seq_one_letter_code
_entity_poly.pdbx_strand_id
1 'polypeptide(L)'
;MNPYLQEVLDAHVLIERWLSHGEGSAEALMKRFAADFTMIPLSGEKMDYPTVSRFFHHAGGSRPGLDIVVDQMEIISEWHDGAAVLYRESQTLADSSQNVRWSTAIFQQAEGKIVWRHLQETRLG
;
A
#
# COMPACT_ATOMS: atom_id res chain seq x y z
N MET A 1 -11.42 6.09 -14.01
CA MET A 1 -10.74 4.98 -13.32
C MET A 1 -11.68 4.44 -12.25
N ASN A 2 -11.70 3.13 -11.98
CA ASN A 2 -12.45 2.57 -10.84
C ASN A 2 -11.88 3.17 -9.53
N PRO A 3 -12.71 3.61 -8.57
CA PRO A 3 -12.22 4.33 -7.39
C PRO A 3 -11.30 3.48 -6.50
N TYR A 4 -11.44 2.15 -6.48
CA TYR A 4 -10.51 1.26 -5.75
C TYR A 4 -9.14 1.19 -6.43
N LEU A 5 -9.09 1.17 -7.77
CA LEU A 5 -7.82 1.22 -8.49
C LEU A 5 -7.13 2.57 -8.32
N GLN A 6 -7.91 3.66 -8.29
CA GLN A 6 -7.36 4.99 -7.99
C GLN A 6 -6.80 5.06 -6.58
N GLU A 7 -7.48 4.48 -5.59
CA GLU A 7 -7.01 4.41 -4.20
C GLU A 7 -5.67 3.67 -4.08
N VAL A 8 -5.48 2.58 -4.84
CA VAL A 8 -4.18 1.89 -4.94
C VAL A 8 -3.10 2.86 -5.43
N LEU A 9 -3.32 3.54 -6.56
CA LEU A 9 -2.34 4.48 -7.12
C LEU A 9 -2.01 5.62 -6.13
N ASP A 10 -3.05 6.26 -5.59
CA ASP A 10 -2.91 7.40 -4.68
C ASP A 10 -2.15 7.01 -3.40
N ALA A 11 -2.40 5.82 -2.86
CA ALA A 11 -1.68 5.31 -1.70
C ALA A 11 -0.18 5.10 -2.02
N HIS A 12 0.16 4.53 -3.17
CA HIS A 12 1.57 4.27 -3.53
C HIS A 12 2.34 5.56 -3.81
N VAL A 13 1.71 6.57 -4.41
CA VAL A 13 2.31 7.90 -4.58
C VAL A 13 2.65 8.53 -3.22
N LEU A 14 1.75 8.42 -2.23
CA LEU A 14 2.02 8.94 -0.89
C LEU A 14 3.09 8.13 -0.15
N ILE A 15 3.08 6.80 -0.31
CA ILE A 15 4.08 5.91 0.28
C ILE A 15 5.47 6.22 -0.31
N GLU A 16 5.58 6.39 -1.62
CA GLU A 16 6.83 6.76 -2.29
C GLU A 16 7.35 8.10 -1.76
N ARG A 17 6.52 9.16 -1.78
CA ARG A 17 6.92 10.48 -1.27
C ARG A 17 7.39 10.44 0.16
N TRP A 18 6.69 9.69 1.01
CA TRP A 18 7.05 9.54 2.42
C TRP A 18 8.36 8.78 2.59
N LEU A 19 8.51 7.61 1.96
CA LEU A 19 9.70 6.77 2.12
C LEU A 19 10.94 7.35 1.43
N SER A 20 10.76 8.02 0.28
CA SER A 20 11.83 8.57 -0.56
C SER A 20 12.28 9.95 -0.10
N HIS A 21 11.32 10.84 0.18
CA HIS A 21 11.60 12.26 0.44
C HIS A 21 11.27 12.70 1.87
N GLY A 22 10.64 11.84 2.68
CA GLY A 22 10.12 12.25 3.99
C GLY A 22 8.98 13.26 3.88
N GLU A 23 8.34 13.35 2.71
CA GLU A 23 7.28 14.31 2.44
C GLU A 23 5.90 13.75 2.78
N GLY A 24 5.03 14.59 3.33
CA GLY A 24 3.73 14.18 3.87
C GLY A 24 3.84 13.80 5.35
N SER A 25 3.07 12.81 5.79
CA SER A 25 3.20 12.30 7.16
C SER A 25 2.71 10.87 7.29
N ALA A 26 3.26 10.15 8.28
CA ALA A 26 2.80 8.82 8.65
C ALA A 26 1.33 8.82 9.07
N GLU A 27 0.85 9.86 9.77
CA GLU A 27 -0.56 9.97 10.17
C GLU A 27 -1.50 10.11 8.96
N ALA A 28 -1.09 10.83 7.92
CA ALA A 28 -1.87 10.97 6.69
C ALA A 28 -1.99 9.63 5.94
N LEU A 29 -0.91 8.85 5.88
CA LEU A 29 -0.93 7.47 5.37
C LEU A 29 -1.85 6.59 6.22
N MET A 30 -1.68 6.63 7.54
CA MET A 30 -2.42 5.78 8.47
C MET A 30 -3.94 6.03 8.48
N LYS A 31 -4.41 7.21 8.06
CA LYS A 31 -5.84 7.53 7.90
C LYS A 31 -6.53 6.78 6.76
N ARG A 32 -5.78 6.16 5.86
CA ARG A 32 -6.31 5.37 4.73
C ARG A 32 -6.65 3.93 5.14
N PHE A 33 -6.11 3.46 6.27
CA PHE A 33 -6.33 2.11 6.76
C PHE A 33 -7.47 2.09 7.78
N ALA A 34 -8.30 1.05 7.74
CA ALA A 34 -9.29 0.80 8.77
C ALA A 34 -8.61 0.48 10.11
N ALA A 35 -9.28 0.71 11.24
CA ALA A 35 -8.72 0.52 12.57
C ALA A 35 -8.26 -0.93 12.86
N ASP A 36 -8.90 -1.90 12.21
CA ASP A 36 -8.62 -3.33 12.26
C ASP A 36 -7.92 -3.83 10.96
N PHE A 37 -7.25 -2.93 10.25
CA PHE A 37 -6.40 -3.29 9.11
C PHE A 37 -5.35 -4.33 9.49
N THR A 38 -5.10 -5.24 8.56
CA THR A 38 -4.03 -6.24 8.68
C THR A 38 -3.21 -6.32 7.39
N MET A 39 -1.94 -6.62 7.53
CA MET A 39 -1.04 -6.83 6.41
C MET A 39 -0.17 -8.07 6.61
N ILE A 40 0.10 -8.79 5.53
CA ILE A 40 1.19 -9.78 5.46
C ILE A 40 2.15 -9.30 4.39
N PRO A 41 3.28 -8.66 4.77
CA PRO A 41 4.29 -8.20 3.83
C PRO A 41 5.14 -9.38 3.36
N LEU A 42 6.15 -9.10 2.54
CA LEU A 42 7.09 -10.11 2.03
C LEU A 42 7.81 -10.95 3.10
N SER A 43 7.91 -10.50 4.36
CA SER A 43 8.49 -11.31 5.45
C SER A 43 7.59 -12.47 5.88
N GLY A 44 6.30 -12.43 5.56
CA GLY A 44 5.29 -13.36 6.04
C GLY A 44 4.81 -13.10 7.47
N GLU A 45 5.39 -12.13 8.18
CA GLU A 45 4.95 -11.78 9.53
C GLU A 45 3.73 -10.88 9.48
N LYS A 46 2.61 -11.36 10.05
CA LYS A 46 1.37 -10.58 10.10
C LYS A 46 1.56 -9.31 10.94
N MET A 47 1.28 -8.17 10.34
CA MET A 47 1.28 -6.86 10.97
C MET A 47 -0.17 -6.36 11.16
N ASP A 48 -0.47 -5.84 12.34
CA ASP A 48 -1.70 -5.13 12.64
C ASP A 48 -1.55 -3.61 12.43
N TYR A 49 -2.64 -2.86 12.52
CA TYR A 49 -2.64 -1.41 12.37
C TYR A 49 -1.57 -0.70 13.25
N PRO A 50 -1.44 -0.97 14.57
CA PRO A 50 -0.36 -0.39 15.37
C PRO A 50 1.05 -0.70 14.86
N THR A 51 1.28 -1.91 14.36
CA THR A 51 2.59 -2.32 13.84
C THR A 51 2.92 -1.64 12.53
N VAL A 52 1.94 -1.50 11.63
CA VAL A 52 2.08 -0.74 10.38
C VAL A 52 2.27 0.76 10.65
N SER A 53 1.53 1.31 11.62
CA SER A 53 1.71 2.69 12.06
C SER A 53 3.13 2.94 12.56
N ARG A 54 3.64 2.09 13.47
CA ARG A 54 5.03 2.19 13.93
C ARG A 54 6.01 2.12 12.77
N PHE A 55 5.82 1.21 11.81
CA PHE A 55 6.67 1.14 10.63
C PHE A 55 6.73 2.49 9.89
N PHE A 56 5.58 3.06 9.52
CA PHE A 56 5.57 4.32 8.76
C PHE A 56 6.16 5.49 9.56
N HIS A 57 5.92 5.57 10.87
CA HIS A 57 6.51 6.64 11.70
C HIS A 57 8.05 6.62 11.73
N HIS A 58 8.68 5.45 11.56
CA HIS A 58 10.14 5.32 11.57
C HIS A 58 10.76 5.32 10.17
N ALA A 59 9.96 5.21 9.11
CA ALA A 59 10.44 4.97 7.75
C ALA A 59 10.48 6.23 6.86
N GLY A 60 10.07 7.40 7.36
CA GLY A 60 10.11 8.65 6.58
C GLY A 60 11.52 8.99 6.11
N GLY A 61 11.69 9.17 4.79
CA GLY A 61 12.99 9.45 4.17
C GLY A 61 14.02 8.32 4.29
N SER A 62 13.61 7.12 4.72
CA SER A 62 14.54 6.00 4.94
C SER A 62 15.04 5.34 3.65
N ARG A 63 14.42 5.63 2.50
CA ARG A 63 14.75 5.05 1.20
C ARG A 63 14.96 6.13 0.13
N PRO A 64 15.98 7.00 0.24
CA PRO A 64 16.21 8.06 -0.74
C PRO A 64 16.31 7.51 -2.18
N GLY A 65 15.59 8.14 -3.11
CA GLY A 65 15.58 7.73 -4.52
C GLY A 65 14.73 6.48 -4.80
N LEU A 66 13.89 6.06 -3.84
CA LEU A 66 12.86 5.06 -4.09
C LEU A 66 11.88 5.57 -5.16
N ASP A 67 11.63 4.72 -6.15
CA ASP A 67 10.62 4.85 -7.19
C ASP A 67 9.68 3.63 -7.11
N ILE A 68 8.37 3.87 -7.10
CA ILE A 68 7.32 2.86 -6.98
C ILE A 68 6.43 2.92 -8.22
N VAL A 69 6.44 1.84 -8.99
CA VAL A 69 5.53 1.66 -10.13
C VAL A 69 4.48 0.62 -9.77
N VAL A 70 3.20 0.98 -9.92
CA VAL A 70 2.08 0.06 -9.82
C VAL A 70 1.49 -0.18 -11.20
N ASP A 71 1.37 -1.44 -11.59
CA ASP A 71 0.77 -1.86 -12.84
C ASP A 71 -0.03 -3.18 -12.67
N GLN A 72 -0.50 -3.74 -13.80
CA GLN A 72 -1.28 -4.98 -13.84
C GLN A 72 -2.43 -5.03 -12.83
N MET A 73 -3.10 -3.89 -12.66
CA MET A 73 -4.21 -3.74 -11.72
C MET A 73 -5.47 -4.41 -12.25
N GLU A 74 -6.14 -5.19 -11.40
CA GLU A 74 -7.37 -5.92 -11.69
C GLU A 74 -8.31 -5.89 -10.49
N ILE A 75 -9.60 -5.63 -10.73
CA ILE A 75 -10.64 -5.89 -9.75
C ILE A 75 -10.96 -7.40 -9.79
N ILE A 76 -10.57 -8.14 -8.76
CA ILE A 76 -10.88 -9.58 -8.63
C ILE A 76 -12.39 -9.77 -8.36
N SER A 77 -12.93 -8.93 -7.49
CA SER A 77 -14.34 -8.96 -7.11
C SER A 77 -14.75 -7.61 -6.55
N GLU A 78 -15.99 -7.20 -6.81
CA GLU A 78 -16.59 -5.99 -6.29
C GLU A 78 -17.95 -6.34 -5.67
N TRP A 79 -18.27 -5.71 -4.55
CA TRP A 79 -19.54 -5.85 -3.84
C TRP A 79 -20.05 -4.48 -3.38
N HIS A 80 -21.22 -4.47 -2.75
CA HIS A 80 -21.97 -3.24 -2.47
C HIS A 80 -21.20 -2.14 -1.73
N ASP A 81 -20.23 -2.49 -0.89
CA ASP A 81 -19.42 -1.57 -0.09
C ASP A 81 -17.92 -1.90 -0.12
N GLY A 82 -17.41 -2.60 -1.14
CA GLY A 82 -15.98 -2.93 -1.18
C GLY A 82 -15.53 -3.65 -2.43
N ALA A 83 -14.23 -3.93 -2.48
CA ALA A 83 -13.61 -4.66 -3.57
C ALA A 83 -12.33 -5.38 -3.15
N ALA A 84 -12.01 -6.45 -3.87
CA ALA A 84 -10.72 -7.10 -3.87
C ALA A 84 -9.96 -6.68 -5.13
N VAL A 85 -8.73 -6.18 -4.95
CA VAL A 85 -7.88 -5.68 -6.04
C VAL A 85 -6.57 -6.45 -6.05
N LEU A 86 -6.20 -6.98 -7.21
CA LEU A 86 -4.87 -7.47 -7.49
C LEU A 86 -4.07 -6.38 -8.19
N TYR A 87 -2.82 -6.20 -7.82
CA TYR A 87 -1.90 -5.35 -8.56
C TYR A 87 -0.47 -5.84 -8.42
N ARG A 88 0.39 -5.42 -9.34
CA ARG A 88 1.83 -5.63 -9.26
C ARG A 88 2.50 -4.32 -8.91
N GLU A 89 3.42 -4.37 -7.96
CA GLU A 89 4.23 -3.25 -7.52
C GLU A 89 5.70 -3.55 -7.78
N SER A 90 6.41 -2.59 -8.37
CA SER A 90 7.86 -2.61 -8.57
C SER A 90 8.48 -1.44 -7.81
N GLN A 91 9.34 -1.75 -6.85
CA GLN A 91 10.12 -0.76 -6.11
C GLN A 91 11.55 -0.76 -6.64
N THR A 92 12.02 0.36 -7.16
CA THR A 92 13.41 0.56 -7.60
C THR A 92 14.12 1.46 -6.59
N LEU A 93 15.26 1.00 -6.06
CA LEU A 93 16.08 1.76 -5.11
C LEU A 93 17.17 2.56 -5.84
N ALA A 94 17.83 3.48 -5.12
CA ALA A 94 18.88 4.35 -5.67
C ALA A 94 20.09 3.59 -6.26
N ASP A 95 20.33 2.35 -5.82
CA ASP A 95 21.36 1.47 -6.38
C ASP A 95 20.88 0.67 -7.60
N SER A 96 19.71 1.00 -8.15
CA SER A 96 19.02 0.29 -9.23
C SER A 96 18.57 -1.13 -8.88
N SER A 97 18.70 -1.56 -7.63
CA SER A 97 18.10 -2.81 -7.19
C SER A 97 16.58 -2.70 -7.23
N GLN A 98 15.92 -3.77 -7.68
CA GLN A 98 14.48 -3.80 -7.84
C GLN A 98 13.86 -4.93 -7.02
N ASN A 99 12.76 -4.60 -6.34
CA ASN A 99 11.88 -5.58 -5.70
C ASN A 99 10.51 -5.52 -6.36
N VAL A 100 10.10 -6.63 -6.97
CA VAL A 100 8.77 -6.76 -7.58
C VAL A 100 7.91 -7.68 -6.72
N ARG A 101 6.66 -7.30 -6.52
CA ARG A 101 5.68 -8.10 -5.75
C ARG A 101 4.30 -8.03 -6.35
N TRP A 102 3.55 -9.12 -6.18
CA TRP A 102 2.12 -9.15 -6.32
C TRP A 102 1.46 -8.79 -4.99
N SER A 103 0.39 -8.02 -5.06
CA SER A 103 -0.32 -7.53 -3.90
C SER A 103 -1.82 -7.72 -4.09
N THR A 104 -2.47 -8.34 -3.11
CA THR A 104 -3.94 -8.41 -3.03
C THR A 104 -4.41 -7.48 -1.92
N ALA A 105 -5.19 -6.47 -2.29
CA ALA A 105 -5.80 -5.51 -1.37
C ALA A 105 -7.29 -5.77 -1.23
N ILE A 106 -7.79 -5.71 0.00
CA ILE A 106 -9.22 -5.71 0.31
C ILE A 106 -9.60 -4.31 0.77
N PHE A 107 -10.61 -3.74 0.14
CA PHE A 107 -11.13 -2.41 0.41
C PHE A 107 -12.54 -2.46 0.97
N GLN A 108 -12.88 -1.42 1.73
CA GLN A 108 -14.25 -1.13 2.13
C GLN A 108 -14.54 0.35 1.91
N GLN A 109 -15.76 0.68 1.48
CA GLN A 109 -16.31 2.02 1.52
C GLN A 109 -16.98 2.25 2.86
N ALA A 110 -16.48 3.21 3.63
CA ALA A 110 -17.04 3.63 4.91
C ALA A 110 -17.13 5.16 4.95
N GLU A 111 -18.30 5.70 5.31
CA GLU A 111 -18.51 7.15 5.47
C GLU A 111 -18.09 7.97 4.23
N GLY A 112 -18.33 7.44 3.03
CA GLY A 112 -17.96 8.08 1.76
C GLY A 112 -16.45 8.04 1.43
N LYS A 113 -15.66 7.24 2.16
CA LYS A 113 -14.22 7.04 1.93
C LYS A 113 -13.93 5.58 1.64
N ILE A 114 -12.93 5.33 0.80
CA ILE A 114 -12.36 4.00 0.65
C ILE A 114 -11.29 3.82 1.73
N VAL A 115 -11.34 2.71 2.45
CA VAL A 115 -10.35 2.32 3.44
C VAL A 115 -9.78 0.94 3.14
N TRP A 116 -8.49 0.77 3.42
CA TRP A 116 -7.80 -0.51 3.32
C TRP A 116 -8.17 -1.38 4.51
N ARG A 117 -8.60 -2.62 4.22
CA ARG A 117 -9.01 -3.64 5.21
C ARG A 117 -7.95 -4.72 5.39
N HIS A 118 -7.35 -5.14 4.29
CA HIS A 118 -6.30 -6.14 4.28
C HIS A 118 -5.37 -5.94 3.10
N LEU A 119 -4.09 -6.28 3.28
CA LEU A 119 -3.09 -6.34 2.21
C LEU A 119 -2.22 -7.59 2.40
N GLN A 120 -2.06 -8.37 1.34
CA GLN A 120 -1.11 -9.48 1.33
C GLN A 120 -0.20 -9.37 0.12
N GLU A 121 1.10 -9.48 0.37
CA GLU A 121 2.16 -9.35 -0.63
C GLU A 121 2.80 -10.71 -0.92
N THR A 122 3.26 -10.91 -2.15
CA THR A 122 4.04 -12.08 -2.56
C THR A 122 5.14 -11.63 -3.52
N ARG A 123 6.39 -11.96 -3.20
CA ARG A 123 7.54 -11.56 -4.03
C ARG A 123 7.47 -12.22 -5.40
N LEU A 124 7.81 -11.46 -6.43
CA LEU A 124 8.01 -11.95 -7.79
C LEU A 124 9.51 -11.96 -8.09
N GLY A 125 10.08 -13.16 -8.25
CA GLY A 125 11.54 -13.38 -8.37
C GLY A 125 12.19 -13.64 -7.01
#